data_AF-A0A554KSS7-F1
#
_entry.id   AF-A0A554KSS7-F1
#
_cell.length_a   1.000
_cell.length_b   1.000
_cell.length_c   1.000
_cell.angle_alpha   90.00
_cell.angle_beta   90.00
_cell.angle_gamma   90.00
#
_symmetry.space_group_name_H-M   'P 1'
#
loop_
_entity.id
_entity.type
_entity.pdbx_description
1 polymer ?
#
loop_
_entity_poly.entity_id
_entity_poly.type
_entity_poly.pdbx_seq_one_letter_code
_entity_poly.pdbx_strand_id
1 'polypeptide(L)'
;MLKKYLIFSLLAFNLLLVPAVPTYVGAQDLSQEIAQKSGYGSATANTLSETVGKIIKVVLGFLGVIFLALTVYAGVLWMTAGGNEEQVTKAMGIIKTSVIGLIIIVAAYSITYFVLTNVFALTS
;
A
#
# COMPACT_ATOMS: atom_id res chain seq x y z
N MET A 1 -24.80 16.15 4.32
CA MET A 1 -23.83 15.95 3.21
C MET A 1 -22.71 14.95 3.53
N LEU A 2 -22.48 14.60 4.81
CA LEU A 2 -21.42 13.66 5.24
C LEU A 2 -21.67 12.18 4.85
N LYS A 3 -22.93 11.73 4.78
CA LYS A 3 -23.30 10.34 4.45
C LYS A 3 -22.87 9.90 3.03
N LYS A 4 -22.74 10.85 2.10
CA LYS A 4 -22.37 10.59 0.70
C LYS A 4 -20.89 10.21 0.54
N TYR A 5 -20.01 10.75 1.39
CA TYR A 5 -18.59 10.39 1.41
C TYR A 5 -18.34 9.05 2.12
N LEU A 6 -19.19 8.69 3.09
CA LEU A 6 -19.10 7.40 3.80
C LEU A 6 -19.44 6.22 2.86
N ILE A 7 -20.49 6.36 2.05
CA ILE A 7 -20.86 5.37 1.03
C ILE A 7 -19.83 5.27 -0.10
N PHE A 8 -19.24 6.40 -0.52
CA PHE A 8 -18.18 6.39 -1.54
C PHE A 8 -16.89 5.73 -1.01
N SER A 9 -16.55 5.93 0.27
CA SER A 9 -15.44 5.24 0.94
C SER A 9 -15.70 3.73 1.08
N LEU A 10 -16.93 3.31 1.40
CA LEU A 10 -17.29 1.90 1.55
C LEU A 10 -17.33 1.15 0.20
N LEU A 11 -17.68 1.86 -0.88
CA LEU A 11 -17.60 1.35 -2.26
C LEU A 11 -16.15 1.24 -2.74
N ALA A 12 -15.30 2.22 -2.43
CA ALA A 12 -13.87 2.17 -2.71
C ALA A 12 -13.16 1.06 -1.92
N PHE A 13 -13.61 0.78 -0.69
CA PHE A 13 -13.13 -0.33 0.13
C PHE A 13 -13.48 -1.70 -0.48
N ASN A 14 -14.68 -1.85 -1.08
CA ASN A 14 -15.05 -3.07 -1.81
C ASN A 14 -14.25 -3.24 -3.11
N LEU A 15 -13.91 -2.15 -3.80
CA LEU A 15 -13.07 -2.20 -5.01
C LEU A 15 -11.61 -2.59 -4.71
N LEU A 16 -11.11 -2.28 -3.51
CA LEU A 16 -9.78 -2.67 -3.02
C LEU A 16 -9.70 -4.10 -2.47
N LEU A 17 -10.84 -4.72 -2.12
CA LEU A 17 -10.91 -6.07 -1.56
C LEU A 17 -11.14 -7.18 -2.61
N VAL A 18 -11.42 -6.84 -3.87
CA VAL A 18 -11.42 -7.84 -4.95
C VAL A 18 -9.96 -8.26 -5.16
N PRO A 19 -9.58 -9.53 -4.86
CA PRO A 19 -8.27 -9.99 -5.28
C PRO A 19 -8.25 -9.87 -6.79
N ALA A 20 -7.23 -9.20 -7.33
CA ALA A 20 -6.94 -9.22 -8.74
C ALA A 20 -6.78 -10.70 -9.14
N VAL A 21 -7.88 -11.34 -9.54
CA VAL A 21 -7.85 -12.57 -10.31
C VAL A 21 -7.10 -12.18 -11.58
N PRO A 22 -5.87 -12.68 -11.78
CA PRO A 22 -5.19 -12.44 -13.02
C PRO A 22 -6.06 -13.05 -14.12
N THR A 23 -6.61 -12.22 -14.99
CA THR A 23 -7.15 -12.69 -16.27
C THR A 23 -6.06 -12.47 -17.30
N TYR A 24 -4.99 -13.26 -17.25
CA TYR A 24 -4.08 -13.40 -18.37
C TYR A 24 -4.62 -14.51 -19.27
N VAL A 25 -5.42 -14.13 -20.27
CA VAL A 25 -5.65 -14.99 -21.43
C VAL A 25 -4.33 -15.02 -22.23
N GLY A 26 -3.42 -15.87 -21.78
CA GLY A 26 -2.08 -16.07 -22.32
C GLY A 26 -1.39 -17.18 -21.53
N ALA A 27 -0.72 -18.10 -22.22
CA ALA A 27 -0.23 -19.41 -21.73
C ALA A 27 0.60 -19.44 -20.42
N GLN A 28 0.87 -18.29 -19.80
CA GLN A 28 1.56 -18.11 -18.53
C GLN A 28 0.64 -18.29 -17.31
N ASP A 29 -0.68 -18.11 -17.44
CA ASP A 29 -1.65 -18.35 -16.34
C ASP A 29 -1.86 -19.85 -16.08
N LEU A 30 -1.81 -20.67 -17.14
CA LEU A 30 -2.05 -22.10 -17.02
C LEU A 30 -0.90 -22.82 -16.30
N SER A 31 0.34 -22.36 -16.47
CA SER A 31 1.49 -22.94 -15.75
C SER A 31 1.48 -22.58 -14.26
N GLN A 32 0.99 -21.40 -13.89
CA GLN A 32 0.82 -21.00 -12.49
C GLN A 32 -0.38 -21.71 -11.84
N GLU A 33 -1.49 -21.91 -12.56
CA GLU A 33 -2.64 -22.66 -12.05
C GLU A 33 -2.34 -24.15 -11.87
N ILE A 34 -1.61 -24.77 -12.81
CA ILE A 34 -1.17 -26.18 -12.71
C ILE A 34 -0.14 -26.35 -11.58
N ALA A 35 0.78 -25.40 -11.39
CA ALA A 35 1.71 -25.42 -10.26
C ALA A 35 0.97 -25.33 -8.91
N GLN A 36 -0.05 -24.47 -8.81
CA GLN A 36 -0.85 -24.33 -7.59
C GLN A 36 -1.73 -25.57 -7.32
N LYS A 37 -2.36 -26.16 -8.34
CA LYS A 37 -3.19 -27.37 -8.18
C LYS A 37 -2.40 -28.65 -7.96
N SER A 38 -1.12 -28.71 -8.36
CA SER A 38 -0.24 -29.87 -8.16
C SER A 38 0.52 -29.86 -6.83
N GLY A 39 0.29 -28.88 -5.96
CA GLY A 39 1.02 -28.75 -4.68
C GLY A 39 2.47 -28.31 -4.82
N TYR A 40 2.93 -28.00 -6.04
CA TYR A 40 4.27 -27.49 -6.36
C TYR A 40 4.34 -25.96 -6.48
N GLY A 41 3.25 -25.24 -6.21
CA GLY A 41 3.19 -23.77 -6.24
C GLY A 41 3.97 -23.07 -5.11
N SER A 42 4.73 -23.82 -4.30
CA SER A 42 5.56 -23.27 -3.22
C SER A 42 6.67 -24.22 -2.75
N ALA A 43 7.17 -25.09 -3.63
CA ALA A 43 8.36 -25.90 -3.33
C ALA A 43 9.47 -25.43 -4.28
N THR A 44 10.19 -24.36 -3.97
CA THR A 44 11.47 -24.49 -3.26
C THR A 44 11.99 -23.08 -2.87
N ALA A 45 12.28 -22.90 -1.58
CA ALA A 45 13.17 -21.88 -1.00
C ALA A 45 12.78 -20.37 -0.97
N ASN A 46 11.52 -19.95 -1.18
CA ASN A 46 11.13 -18.52 -1.02
C ASN A 46 9.75 -18.25 -0.38
N THR A 47 9.13 -19.25 0.27
CA THR A 47 7.72 -19.16 0.68
C THR A 47 7.46 -18.11 1.76
N LEU A 48 8.40 -17.91 2.69
CA LEU A 48 8.26 -16.92 3.75
C LEU A 48 8.41 -15.49 3.21
N SER A 49 9.43 -15.24 2.40
CA SER A 49 9.66 -13.92 1.78
C SER A 49 8.54 -13.52 0.83
N GLU A 50 7.97 -14.46 0.07
CA GLU A 50 6.87 -14.17 -0.85
C GLU A 50 5.55 -13.90 -0.11
N THR A 51 5.27 -14.67 0.94
CA THR A 51 4.09 -14.46 1.80
C THR A 51 4.17 -13.14 2.54
N VAL A 52 5.34 -12.83 3.11
CA VAL A 52 5.60 -11.55 3.80
C VAL A 52 5.53 -10.39 2.81
N GLY A 53 6.07 -10.54 1.60
CA GLY A 53 5.98 -9.52 0.55
C GLY A 53 4.54 -9.21 0.12
N LYS A 54 3.66 -10.22 0.04
CA LYS A 54 2.23 -10.03 -0.23
C LYS A 54 1.53 -9.25 0.89
N ILE A 55 1.79 -9.60 2.15
CA ILE A 55 1.24 -8.91 3.32
C ILE A 55 1.71 -7.44 3.35
N ILE A 56 3.01 -7.20 3.14
CA ILE A 56 3.58 -5.85 3.11
C ILE A 56 2.91 -5.01 2.01
N LYS A 57 2.71 -5.56 0.80
CA LYS A 57 2.03 -4.83 -0.29
C LYS A 57 0.59 -4.43 0.07
N VAL A 58 -0.17 -5.32 0.69
CA VAL A 58 -1.54 -5.03 1.13
C VAL A 58 -1.54 -3.94 2.21
N VAL A 59 -0.67 -4.06 3.20
CA VAL A 59 -0.54 -3.07 4.29
C VAL A 59 -0.06 -1.71 3.75
N LEU A 60 0.91 -1.67 2.84
CA LEU A 60 1.40 -0.45 2.20
C LEU A 60 0.30 0.25 1.40
N GLY A 61 -0.48 -0.51 0.62
CA GLY A 61 -1.61 0.03 -0.12
C GLY A 61 -2.64 0.65 0.82
N PHE A 62 -2.99 -0.04 1.90
CA PHE A 62 -3.94 0.45 2.89
C PHE A 62 -3.43 1.70 3.62
N LEU A 63 -2.16 1.71 4.05
CA LEU A 63 -1.53 2.88 4.66
C LEU A 63 -1.50 4.06 3.69
N GLY A 64 -1.12 3.86 2.43
CA GLY A 64 -1.07 4.92 1.43
C GLY A 64 -2.42 5.65 1.27
N VAL A 65 -3.52 4.90 1.25
CA VAL A 65 -4.88 5.46 1.18
C VAL A 65 -5.20 6.29 2.44
N ILE A 66 -4.82 5.82 3.63
CA ILE A 66 -5.03 6.54 4.89
C ILE A 66 -4.22 7.84 4.92
N PHE A 67 -2.94 7.81 4.57
CA PHE A 67 -2.08 9.00 4.54
C PHE A 67 -2.56 10.03 3.51
N LEU A 68 -3.06 9.57 2.35
CA LEU A 68 -3.71 10.44 1.37
C LEU A 68 -4.96 11.11 1.97
N ALA A 69 -5.84 10.35 2.63
CA ALA A 69 -7.03 10.89 3.26
C ALA A 69 -6.72 11.90 4.37
N LEU A 70 -5.70 11.63 5.19
CA LEU A 70 -5.22 12.56 6.23
C LEU A 70 -4.66 13.85 5.63
N THR A 71 -3.93 13.74 4.51
CA THR A 71 -3.38 14.90 3.81
C THR A 71 -4.48 15.78 3.24
N VAL A 72 -5.51 15.18 2.64
CA VAL A 72 -6.70 15.90 2.16
C VAL A 72 -7.44 16.56 3.32
N TYR A 73 -7.66 15.85 4.43
CA TYR A 73 -8.30 16.39 5.63
C TYR A 73 -7.53 17.59 6.21
N ALA A 74 -6.20 17.46 6.31
CA ALA A 74 -5.35 18.54 6.79
C ALA A 74 -5.33 19.74 5.82
N GLY A 75 -5.36 19.48 4.51
CA GLY A 75 -5.47 20.53 3.49
C GLY A 75 -6.78 21.31 3.60
N VAL A 76 -7.90 20.62 3.79
CA VAL A 76 -9.20 21.28 4.04
C VAL A 76 -9.16 22.08 5.34
N LEU A 77 -8.61 21.51 6.42
CA LEU A 77 -8.46 22.22 7.70
C LEU A 77 -7.62 23.49 7.57
N TRP A 78 -6.55 23.45 6.77
CA TRP A 78 -5.71 24.60 6.47
C TRP A 78 -6.46 25.67 5.68
N MET A 79 -7.23 25.27 4.65
CA MET A 79 -8.04 26.19 3.85
C MET A 79 -9.18 26.82 4.65
N THR A 80 -9.75 26.12 5.62
CA THR A 80 -10.85 26.63 6.46
C THR A 80 -10.39 27.44 7.67
N ALA A 81 -9.08 27.49 7.94
CA ALA A 81 -8.54 28.16 9.13
C ALA A 81 -8.78 29.67 9.17
N GLY A 82 -9.03 30.32 8.01
CA GLY A 82 -9.51 31.70 7.95
C GLY A 82 -8.62 32.75 8.65
N GLY A 83 -7.34 32.46 8.85
CA GLY A 83 -6.40 33.33 9.58
C GLY A 83 -6.18 32.97 11.06
N ASN A 84 -6.83 31.93 11.58
CA ASN A 84 -6.54 31.39 12.91
C ASN A 84 -5.22 30.60 12.89
N GLU A 85 -4.16 31.16 13.48
CA GLU A 85 -2.83 30.54 13.55
C GLU A 85 -2.81 29.16 14.21
N GLU A 86 -3.69 28.90 15.18
CA GLU A 86 -3.76 27.61 15.87
C GLU A 86 -4.22 26.49 14.90
N GLN A 87 -5.22 26.79 14.07
CA GLN A 87 -5.72 25.85 13.06
C GLN A 87 -4.70 25.64 11.94
N VAL A 88 -4.00 26.70 11.52
CA VAL A 88 -2.91 26.61 10.54
C VAL A 88 -1.78 25.73 11.06
N THR A 89 -1.35 25.96 12.31
CA THR A 89 -0.28 25.19 12.96
C THR A 89 -0.67 23.73 13.09
N LYS A 90 -1.92 23.45 13.48
CA LYS A 90 -2.45 22.09 13.59
C LYS A 90 -2.50 21.38 12.24
N ALA A 91 -2.98 22.04 11.19
CA ALA A 91 -3.02 21.49 9.84
C ALA A 91 -1.62 21.20 9.29
N MET A 92 -0.68 22.14 9.42
CA MET A 92 0.72 21.92 9.06
C MET A 92 1.36 20.79 9.86
N GLY A 93 1.03 20.65 11.15
CA GLY A 93 1.51 19.55 11.98
C GLY A 93 1.09 18.18 11.42
N ILE A 94 -0.19 18.06 11.03
CA ILE A 94 -0.72 16.82 10.42
C ILE A 94 -0.04 16.54 9.08
N ILE A 95 0.13 17.55 8.22
CA ILE A 95 0.81 17.39 6.92
C ILE A 95 2.27 16.94 7.12
N LYS A 96 3.03 17.60 8.00
CA LYS A 96 4.43 17.24 8.27
C LYS A 96 4.56 15.80 8.75
N THR A 97 3.77 15.41 9.76
CA THR A 97 3.79 14.04 10.28
C THR A 97 3.36 13.02 9.23
N SER A 98 2.37 13.36 8.39
CA SER A 98 1.90 12.49 7.30
C SER A 98 2.98 12.26 6.25
N VAL A 99 3.67 13.32 5.82
CA VAL A 99 4.75 13.25 4.83
C VAL A 99 5.94 12.46 5.37
N ILE A 100 6.34 12.70 6.62
CA ILE A 100 7.45 11.97 7.26
C ILE A 100 7.13 10.48 7.35
N GLY A 101 5.90 10.11 7.75
CA GLY A 101 5.46 8.71 7.77
C GLY A 101 5.55 8.05 6.40
N LEU A 102 5.13 8.77 5.35
CA LEU A 102 5.16 8.27 3.98
C LEU A 102 6.60 8.07 3.47
N ILE A 103 7.51 8.99 3.79
CA ILE A 103 8.94 8.87 3.49
C ILE A 103 9.53 7.63 4.16
N ILE A 104 9.22 7.38 5.44
CA ILE A 104 9.74 6.21 6.18
C ILE A 104 9.30 4.91 5.52
N ILE A 105 8.04 4.81 5.10
CA ILE A 105 7.50 3.60 4.45
C ILE A 105 8.22 3.33 3.13
N VAL A 106 8.39 4.37 2.30
CA VAL A 106 9.11 4.24 1.02
C VAL A 106 10.58 3.90 1.25
N ALA A 107 11.22 4.51 2.24
CA ALA A 107 12.60 4.21 2.62
C ALA A 107 12.76 2.76 3.08
N ALA A 108 11.86 2.27 3.93
CA ALA A 108 11.87 0.89 4.40
C ALA A 108 11.77 -0.11 3.24
N TYR A 109 10.85 0.12 2.29
CA TYR A 109 10.71 -0.73 1.11
C TYR A 109 11.96 -0.70 0.22
N SER A 110 12.51 0.49 -0.04
CA SER A 110 13.75 0.64 -0.82
C SER A 110 14.93 -0.07 -0.18
N ILE A 111 15.08 -0.01 1.15
CA ILE A 111 16.13 -0.72 1.89
C ILE A 111 15.93 -2.23 1.77
N THR A 112 14.70 -2.74 1.99
CA THR A 112 14.42 -4.17 1.84
C THR A 112 14.74 -4.68 0.45
N TYR A 113 14.34 -3.93 -0.59
CA TYR A 113 14.64 -4.27 -1.97
C TYR A 113 16.16 -4.29 -2.23
N PHE A 114 16.87 -3.25 -1.76
CA PHE A 114 18.33 -3.17 -1.90
C PHE A 114 19.04 -4.37 -1.24
N VAL A 115 18.66 -4.73 -0.01
CA VAL A 115 19.26 -5.88 0.69
C VAL A 115 18.99 -7.19 -0.07
N LEU A 116 17.75 -7.41 -0.52
CA LEU A 116 17.39 -8.61 -1.29
C LEU A 116 18.19 -8.70 -2.60
N THR A 117 18.26 -7.61 -3.37
CA THR A 117 18.99 -7.62 -4.65
C THR A 117 20.49 -7.87 -4.47
N ASN A 118 21.13 -7.25 -3.48
CA ASN A 118 22.56 -7.45 -3.25
C ASN A 118 22.88 -8.86 -2.73
N VAL A 119 22.05 -9.43 -1.86
CA VAL A 119 22.27 -10.79 -1.35
C VAL A 119 22.03 -11.85 -2.44
N PHE A 120 21.01 -11.67 -3.29
CA PHE A 120 20.75 -12.59 -4.40
C PHE A 120 21.78 -12.48 -5.54
N ALA A 121 22.30 -11.28 -5.82
CA ALA A 121 23.31 -11.07 -6.86
C ALA A 121 24.69 -11.64 -6.52
N LEU A 122 24.99 -11.88 -5.24
CA LEU A 122 26.28 -12.43 -4.79
C LEU A 122 26.29 -13.96 -4.69
N THR A 123 25.13 -14.62 -4.76
CA THR A 123 25.01 -16.09 -4.65
C THR A 123 24.81 -16.81 -5.99
N SER A 124 24.75 -16.07 -7.10
CA SER A 124 24.79 -16.58 -8.49
C SER A 124 26.15 -16.33 -9.11
#